data_AF-A0ABD5XJB5-F1
#
_entry.id   AF-A0ABD5XJB5-F1
#
_cell.length_a   1.000
_cell.length_b   1.000
_cell.length_c   1.000
_cell.angle_alpha   90.00
_cell.angle_beta   90.00
_cell.angle_gamma   90.00
#
_symmetry.space_group_name_H-M   'P 1'
#
loop_
_entity.id
_entity.type
_entity.pdbx_description
1 polymer ?
#
loop_
_entity_poly.entity_id
_entity_poly.type
_entity_poly.pdbx_seq_one_letter_code
_entity_poly.pdbx_strand_id
1 'polypeptide(L)' 'MEEPNSPYFREQVDDVVESDPQDREVIIVEGEAMSLRSYKKRRD' A
#
# COMPACT_ATOMS: atom_id res chain seq x y z
N MET A 1 -22.55 -14.29 19.89
CA MET A 1 -21.61 -13.73 20.86
C MET A 1 -20.27 -13.72 20.14
N GLU A 2 -19.83 -12.56 19.66
CA GLU A 2 -18.56 -12.46 18.92
C GLU A 2 -17.41 -12.35 19.91
N GLU A 3 -16.39 -13.19 19.74
CA GLU A 3 -15.22 -13.25 20.61
C GLU A 3 -14.26 -12.10 20.30
N PRO A 4 -13.96 -11.22 21.27
CA PRO A 4 -13.22 -9.97 21.01
C PRO A 4 -11.74 -10.15 20.69
N ASN A 5 -11.21 -11.38 20.69
CA ASN A 5 -9.77 -11.64 20.59
C ASN A 5 -9.44 -12.79 19.61
N SER A 6 -10.18 -12.92 18.52
CA SER A 6 -9.79 -13.88 17.48
C SER A 6 -8.55 -13.37 16.72
N PRO A 7 -7.49 -14.19 16.55
CA PRO A 7 -6.33 -13.82 15.74
C PRO A 7 -6.66 -13.66 14.23
N TYR A 8 -7.89 -14.03 13.83
CA TYR A 8 -8.44 -13.78 12.50
C TYR A 8 -9.39 -12.57 12.46
N PHE A 9 -9.56 -11.85 13.57
CA PHE A 9 -10.33 -10.62 13.60
C PHE A 9 -9.55 -9.54 12.86
N ARG A 10 -9.83 -9.42 11.57
CA ARG A 10 -9.38 -8.30 10.76
C ARG A 10 -10.28 -7.14 11.12
N GLU A 11 -9.82 -6.29 12.05
CA GLU A 11 -10.37 -4.96 12.19
C GLU A 11 -10.33 -4.34 10.79
N GLN A 12 -11.51 -4.11 10.21
CA GLN A 12 -11.63 -3.43 8.94
C GLN A 12 -11.20 -1.99 9.23
N VAL A 13 -9.90 -1.74 9.07
CA VAL A 13 -9.36 -0.39 9.05
C VAL A 13 -10.05 0.27 7.87
N ASP A 14 -10.93 1.23 8.14
CA ASP A 14 -11.56 2.07 7.14
C ASP A 14 -10.44 2.78 6.36
N ASP A 15 -9.98 2.14 5.30
CA ASP A 15 -8.90 2.59 4.45
C ASP A 15 -9.47 3.56 3.39
N VAL A 16 -10.36 4.46 3.80
CA VAL A 16 -10.84 5.59 3.00
C VAL A 16 -9.85 6.74 3.16
N VAL A 17 -8.59 6.46 2.88
CA VAL A 17 -7.69 7.50 2.40
C VAL A 17 -7.73 7.35 0.89
N GLU A 18 -8.47 8.25 0.25
CA GLU A 18 -8.50 8.49 -1.19
C GLU A 18 -7.08 8.88 -1.65
N SER A 19 -6.18 7.91 -1.60
CA SER A 19 -4.80 8.00 -2.03
C SER A 19 -4.83 7.51 -3.46
N ASP A 20 -4.37 8.36 -4.38
CA ASP A 20 -4.25 8.01 -5.79
C ASP A 20 -3.67 6.59 -5.90
N PRO A 21 -4.34 5.66 -6.60
CA PRO A 21 -3.87 4.28 -6.69
C PRO A 21 -2.39 4.19 -7.15
N GLN A 22 -1.90 5.19 -7.88
CA GLN A 22 -0.49 5.29 -8.30
C GLN A 22 0.49 5.58 -7.17
N ASP A 23 0.04 6.25 -6.10
CA ASP A 23 0.88 6.52 -4.92
C ASP A 23 1.01 5.29 -4.02
N ARG A 24 0.16 4.27 -4.19
CA ARG A 24 0.28 2.97 -3.51
C ARG A 24 1.18 1.97 -4.26
N GLU A 25 1.55 2.26 -5.51
CA GLU A 25 2.37 1.36 -6.32
C GLU A 25 3.86 1.51 -5.99
N VAL A 26 4.44 0.44 -5.43
CA VAL A 26 5.89 0.32 -5.17
C VAL A 26 6.51 -0.60 -6.21
N ILE A 27 7.65 -0.18 -6.75
CA ILE A 27 8.48 -0.98 -7.65
C ILE A 27 9.88 -1.15 -7.06
N ILE A 28 10.56 -2.22 -7.46
CA ILE A 28 11.92 -2.53 -7.01
C ILE A 28 12.85 -2.47 -8.22
N VAL A 29 13.85 -1.59 -8.17
CA VAL A 29 14.85 -1.39 -9.21
C VAL A 29 16.23 -1.51 -8.58
N GLU A 30 17.06 -2.43 -9.06
CA GLU A 30 18.44 -2.63 -8.54
C GLU A 30 18.52 -2.89 -7.02
N GLY A 31 17.45 -3.42 -6.43
CA GLY A 31 17.37 -3.67 -4.98
C GLY A 31 16.88 -2.48 -4.15
N GLU A 32 16.60 -1.34 -4.78
CA GLU A 32 15.98 -0.16 -4.15
C GLU A 32 14.46 -0.20 -4.37
N ALA A 33 13.68 0.00 -3.29
CA ALA A 33 12.23 0.15 -3.37
C ALA A 33 11.86 1.63 -3.57
N MET A 34 11.06 1.92 -4.60
CA MET A 34 10.62 3.29 -4.93
C MET A 34 9.20 3.32 -5.50
N SER A 35 8.54 4.49 -5.48
CA SER A 35 7.21 4.62 -6.07
C SER A 35 7.24 4.57 -7.61
N LEU A 36 6.15 4.07 -8.21
CA LEU A 36 6.03 4.02 -9.68
C LEU A 36 6.20 5.41 -10.31
N ARG A 37 5.64 6.45 -9.68
CA ARG A 37 5.78 7.84 -10.12
C ARG A 37 7.24 8.29 -10.19
N SER A 38 8.02 7.97 -9.15
CA SER A 38 9.43 8.32 -9.08
C SER A 38 10.24 7.63 -10.17
N TYR A 39 9.89 6.39 -10.51
CA TYR A 39 10.55 5.65 -11.58
C TYR A 39 10.24 6.20 -12.97
N LYS A 40 8.96 6.49 -13.26
CA LYS A 40 8.55 7.09 -14.53
C LYS A 40 9.30 8.41 -14.78
N LYS A 41 9.38 9.27 -13.76
CA LYS A 41 10.13 10.53 -13.82
C LYS A 41 11.63 10.37 -14.10
N ARG A 42 12.26 9.25 -13.71
CA ARG A 42 13.67 8.97 -14.02
C ARG A 42 13.88 8.48 -15.46
N ARG A 43 12.81 8.05 -16.13
CA ARG A 43 12.85 7.46 -17.47
C ARG A 43 12.45 8.44 -18.59
N ASP A 44 11.68 9.47 -18.24
CA ASP A 44 11.42 10.65 -19.10
C ASP A 44 12.64 11.58 -19.15
#